data_AF-H2RHA9-F1
#
_entry.id   AF-H2RHA9-F1
#
_cell.length_a   1.000
_cell.length_b   1.000
_cell.length_c   1.000
_cell.angle_alpha   90.00
_cell.angle_beta   90.00
_cell.angle_gamma   90.00
#
_symmetry.space_group_name_H-M   'P 1'
#
loop_
_entity.id
_entity.type
_entity.pdbx_description
1 polymer ?
#
loop_
_entity_poly.entity_id
_entity_poly.type
_entity_poly.pdbx_seq_one_letter_code
_entity_poly.pdbx_strand_id
1 'polypeptide(L)'
;MGDKPPGFRGSRDWIGCVEASLCLAHFGGPQGRLCHVPRGVGLHGELERLYSHFAGGGGPVMVGGDADARSKALLGVCVASGTEAYVLVLDPHYWGTPKSPSELQAAGWVGWQEVSAAFDPKSFYNLCLTSLSSQQQQRTLD
;
A
#
# COMPACT_ATOMS: atom_id res chain seq x y z
N MET A 1 21.97 6.21 -2.17
CA MET A 1 20.81 7.05 -2.48
C MET A 1 20.94 8.45 -1.87
N GLY A 2 21.44 8.58 -0.64
CA GLY A 2 21.73 9.90 -0.04
C GLY A 2 20.51 10.57 0.60
N ASP A 3 19.43 9.82 0.75
CA ASP A 3 18.15 10.19 1.33
C ASP A 3 18.14 10.21 2.87
N LYS A 4 19.08 9.49 3.51
CA LYS A 4 19.18 9.37 4.97
C LYS A 4 20.61 9.66 5.48
N PRO A 5 20.78 10.14 6.72
CA PRO A 5 22.09 10.46 7.28
C PRO A 5 22.95 9.22 7.55
N PRO A 6 24.28 9.39 7.71
CA PRO A 6 25.16 8.34 8.24
C PRO A 6 24.63 7.79 9.58
N GLY A 7 24.62 6.47 9.75
CA GLY A 7 24.07 5.81 10.94
C GLY A 7 22.60 5.36 10.81
N PHE A 8 21.90 5.73 9.74
CA PHE A 8 20.54 5.22 9.47
C PHE A 8 20.52 3.69 9.35
N ARG A 9 21.56 3.10 8.75
CA ARG A 9 21.73 1.64 8.70
C ARG A 9 21.95 1.09 10.11
N GLY A 10 21.05 0.21 10.54
CA GLY A 10 21.05 -0.40 11.88
C GLY A 10 20.26 0.40 12.92
N SER A 11 19.66 1.53 12.54
CA SER A 11 18.70 2.26 13.38
C SER A 11 17.37 1.49 13.51
N ARG A 12 16.47 2.04 14.33
CA ARG A 12 15.06 1.60 14.44
C ARG A 12 14.09 2.63 13.85
N ASP A 13 14.60 3.51 12.98
CA ASP A 13 13.78 4.52 12.34
C ASP A 13 12.84 3.86 11.33
N TRP A 14 11.61 4.35 11.30
CA TRP A 14 10.60 3.94 10.34
C TRP A 14 10.82 4.59 8.98
N ILE A 15 10.26 3.97 7.94
CA ILE A 15 10.24 4.48 6.57
C ILE A 15 8.81 4.55 6.05
N GLY A 16 8.55 5.45 5.10
CA GLY A 16 7.25 5.63 4.47
C GLY A 16 7.24 5.27 2.99
N CYS A 17 6.17 5.70 2.31
CA CYS A 17 5.98 5.47 0.88
C CYS A 17 7.08 6.12 0.03
N VAL A 18 7.60 7.28 0.45
CA VAL A 18 8.67 7.98 -0.28
C VAL A 18 9.92 7.11 -0.31
N GLU A 19 10.42 6.69 0.85
CA GLU A 19 11.59 5.82 0.94
C GLU A 19 11.36 4.47 0.25
N ALA A 20 10.16 3.90 0.37
CA ALA A 20 9.81 2.66 -0.35
C ALA A 20 9.95 2.83 -1.87
N SER A 21 9.45 3.94 -2.43
CA SER A 21 9.58 4.22 -3.88
C SER A 21 11.04 4.38 -4.32
N LEU A 22 11.88 5.00 -3.48
CA LEU A 22 13.33 5.14 -3.74
C LEU A 22 14.03 3.78 -3.73
N CYS A 23 13.73 2.94 -2.72
CA CYS A 23 14.24 1.58 -2.63
C CYS A 23 13.83 0.74 -3.84
N LEU A 24 12.55 0.79 -4.23
CA LEU A 24 12.04 0.09 -5.41
C LEU A 24 12.84 0.44 -6.67
N ALA A 25 13.06 1.74 -6.91
CA ALA A 25 13.87 2.20 -8.04
C ALA A 25 15.33 1.76 -7.94
N HIS A 26 15.94 1.86 -6.75
CA HIS A 26 17.35 1.51 -6.55
C HIS A 26 17.64 0.03 -6.73
N PHE A 27 16.72 -0.84 -6.29
CA PHE A 27 16.87 -2.30 -6.40
C PHE A 27 16.31 -2.88 -7.70
N GLY A 28 15.87 -2.05 -8.65
CA GLY A 28 15.30 -2.52 -9.93
C GLY A 28 13.97 -3.28 -9.77
N GLY A 29 13.20 -2.94 -8.74
CA GLY A 29 11.87 -3.49 -8.49
C GLY A 29 10.78 -2.89 -9.39
N PRO A 30 9.50 -3.12 -9.06
CA PRO A 30 8.37 -2.46 -9.70
C PRO A 30 8.48 -0.93 -9.63
N GLN A 31 7.88 -0.22 -10.59
CA GLN A 31 7.76 1.23 -10.52
C GLN A 31 6.82 1.62 -9.38
N GLY A 32 7.30 2.44 -8.43
CA GLY A 32 6.48 3.00 -7.35
C GLY A 32 6.02 4.42 -7.69
N ARG A 33 4.71 4.63 -7.90
CA ARG A 33 4.10 5.95 -8.10
C ARG A 33 3.46 6.46 -6.81
N LEU A 34 3.90 7.62 -6.34
CA LEU A 34 3.35 8.24 -5.14
C LEU A 34 2.00 8.90 -5.40
N CYS A 35 1.12 8.83 -4.41
CA CYS A 35 -0.16 9.54 -4.36
C CYS A 35 -0.41 10.00 -2.93
N HIS A 36 -0.68 11.30 -2.75
CA HIS A 36 -1.01 11.88 -1.46
C HIS A 36 -2.52 11.99 -1.32
N VAL A 37 -3.05 11.54 -0.19
CA VAL A 37 -4.45 11.60 0.19
C VAL A 37 -4.57 12.50 1.42
N PRO A 38 -5.26 13.65 1.30
CA PRO A 38 -5.37 14.60 2.41
C PRO A 38 -6.32 14.09 3.51
N ARG A 39 -6.22 14.73 4.69
CA ARG A 39 -7.12 14.48 5.82
C ARG A 39 -8.59 14.71 5.44
N GLY A 40 -9.49 13.98 6.09
CA GLY A 40 -10.94 14.16 6.04
C GLY A 40 -11.67 13.35 4.98
N VAL A 41 -11.16 13.29 3.75
CA VAL A 41 -11.87 12.62 2.63
C VAL A 41 -11.64 11.11 2.58
N GLY A 42 -10.65 10.61 3.33
CA GLY A 42 -10.23 9.21 3.28
C GLY A 42 -9.87 8.80 1.85
N LEU A 43 -10.11 7.55 1.50
CA LEU A 43 -9.77 7.01 0.18
C LEU A 43 -10.80 7.32 -0.92
N HIS A 44 -11.94 7.94 -0.59
CA HIS A 44 -13.09 8.07 -1.50
C HIS A 44 -12.74 8.76 -2.82
N GLY A 45 -11.90 9.81 -2.77
CA GLY A 45 -11.45 10.52 -3.97
C GLY A 45 -10.49 9.73 -4.87
N GLU A 46 -9.89 8.65 -4.35
CA GLU A 46 -8.92 7.81 -5.08
C GLU A 46 -9.48 6.42 -5.44
N LEU A 47 -10.74 6.12 -5.15
CA LEU A 47 -11.33 4.79 -5.41
C LEU A 47 -11.29 4.41 -6.89
N GLU A 48 -11.71 5.31 -7.78
CA GLU A 48 -11.68 5.08 -9.22
C GLU A 48 -10.25 4.87 -9.75
N ARG A 49 -9.29 5.59 -9.16
CA ARG A 49 -7.88 5.45 -9.50
C ARG A 49 -7.34 4.09 -9.05
N LEU A 50 -7.69 3.65 -7.84
CA LEU A 50 -7.31 2.33 -7.33
C LEU A 50 -7.96 1.21 -8.14
N TYR A 51 -9.22 1.39 -8.53
CA TYR A 51 -9.92 0.45 -9.40
C TYR A 51 -9.18 0.32 -10.73
N SER A 52 -8.89 1.45 -11.39
CA SER A 52 -8.13 1.49 -12.65
C SER A 52 -6.73 0.91 -12.50
N HIS A 53 -6.07 1.16 -11.37
CA HIS A 53 -4.74 0.61 -11.07
C HIS A 53 -4.76 -0.92 -11.04
N PHE A 54 -5.64 -1.53 -10.24
CA PHE A 54 -5.72 -2.98 -10.15
C PHE A 54 -6.26 -3.61 -11.44
N ALA A 55 -7.27 -3.01 -12.08
CA ALA A 55 -7.80 -3.47 -13.36
C ALA A 55 -6.76 -3.43 -14.49
N GLY A 56 -5.83 -2.46 -14.45
CA GLY A 56 -4.72 -2.32 -15.38
C GLY A 56 -3.52 -3.24 -15.10
N GLY A 57 -3.63 -4.21 -14.19
CA GLY A 57 -2.52 -5.09 -13.81
C GLY A 57 -1.52 -4.47 -12.83
N GLY A 58 -1.91 -3.41 -12.12
CA GLY A 58 -1.15 -2.84 -11.02
C GLY A 58 -1.00 -3.84 -9.87
N GLY A 59 0.16 -3.79 -9.23
CA GLY A 59 0.50 -4.62 -8.07
C GLY A 59 -0.01 -4.03 -6.74
N PRO A 60 0.46 -4.57 -5.61
CA PRO A 60 0.12 -4.08 -4.27
C PRO A 60 0.39 -2.58 -4.10
N VAL A 61 -0.48 -1.90 -3.36
CA VAL A 61 -0.31 -0.47 -3.03
C VAL A 61 0.11 -0.36 -1.57
N MET A 62 1.33 0.10 -1.29
CA MET A 62 1.73 0.41 0.07
C MET A 62 1.00 1.68 0.53
N VAL A 63 0.56 1.69 1.78
CA VAL A 63 -0.08 2.82 2.45
C VAL A 63 0.73 3.16 3.70
N GLY A 64 1.11 4.42 3.82
CA GLY A 64 1.68 4.99 5.04
C GLY A 64 0.81 6.13 5.55
N GLY A 65 0.32 6.03 6.78
CA GLY A 65 -0.35 7.11 7.49
C GLY A 65 0.61 7.89 8.39
N ASP A 66 0.25 9.13 8.70
CA ASP A 66 0.99 10.00 9.62
C ASP A 66 0.69 9.67 11.08
N ALA A 67 -0.59 9.64 11.46
CA ALA A 67 -1.00 9.58 12.87
C ALA A 67 -1.44 8.18 13.33
N ASP A 68 -1.72 7.25 12.40
CA ASP A 68 -2.17 5.90 12.76
C ASP A 68 -1.01 4.94 13.11
N ALA A 69 0.23 5.35 12.83
CA ALA A 69 1.45 4.56 13.01
C ALA A 69 1.35 3.14 12.42
N ARG A 70 0.55 2.97 11.36
CA ARG A 70 0.22 1.66 10.77
C ARG A 70 0.44 1.69 9.27
N SER A 71 1.55 1.08 8.84
CA SER A 71 1.69 0.71 7.43
C SER A 71 0.73 -0.42 7.07
N LYS A 72 0.22 -0.41 5.84
CA LYS A 72 -0.61 -1.50 5.31
C LYS A 72 -0.42 -1.63 3.81
N ALA A 73 -0.74 -2.78 3.23
CA ALA A 73 -0.81 -2.94 1.78
C ALA A 73 -2.27 -3.11 1.34
N LEU A 74 -2.66 -2.41 0.27
CA LEU A 74 -3.92 -2.67 -0.42
C LEU A 74 -3.66 -3.67 -1.55
N LEU A 75 -4.48 -4.70 -1.61
CA LEU A 75 -4.43 -5.77 -2.62
C LEU A 75 -5.61 -5.72 -3.58
N GLY A 76 -6.59 -4.86 -3.33
CA GLY A 76 -7.78 -4.71 -4.16
C GLY A 76 -8.72 -3.67 -3.61
N VAL A 77 -9.67 -3.25 -4.46
CA VAL A 77 -10.78 -2.37 -4.11
C VAL A 77 -12.07 -2.98 -4.66
N CYS A 78 -13.15 -2.85 -3.91
CA CYS A 78 -14.50 -3.22 -4.32
C CYS A 78 -15.40 -2.01 -4.09
N VAL A 79 -16.01 -1.51 -5.15
CA VAL A 79 -16.95 -0.38 -5.10
C VAL A 79 -18.35 -0.97 -5.31
N ALA A 80 -19.18 -0.91 -4.27
CA ALA A 80 -20.56 -1.36 -4.35
C ALA A 80 -21.47 -0.23 -4.89
N SER A 81 -22.73 -0.58 -5.18
CA SER A 81 -23.74 0.40 -5.58
C SER A 81 -23.96 1.42 -4.46
N GLY A 82 -23.71 2.72 -4.72
CA GLY A 82 -23.89 3.80 -3.74
C GLY A 82 -22.56 4.33 -3.21
N THR A 83 -22.46 4.54 -1.90
CA THR A 83 -21.25 5.08 -1.24
C THR A 83 -20.39 4.02 -0.54
N GLU A 84 -20.79 2.75 -0.60
CA GLU A 84 -20.09 1.67 0.09
C GLU A 84 -18.88 1.21 -0.73
N ALA A 85 -17.69 1.32 -0.12
CA ALA A 85 -16.45 0.89 -0.72
C ALA A 85 -15.62 0.09 0.29
N TYR A 86 -15.01 -0.97 -0.22
CA TYR A 86 -14.16 -1.87 0.56
C TYR A 86 -12.78 -1.95 -0.07
N VAL A 87 -11.77 -2.15 0.77
CA VAL A 87 -10.40 -2.43 0.35
C VAL A 87 -9.93 -3.75 0.94
N LEU A 88 -9.19 -4.53 0.16
CA LEU A 88 -8.54 -5.74 0.65
C LEU A 88 -7.20 -5.34 1.29
N VAL A 89 -7.13 -5.40 2.62
CA VAL A 89 -5.96 -4.98 3.40
C VAL A 89 -5.10 -6.20 3.74
N LEU A 90 -3.79 -6.05 3.61
CA LEU A 90 -2.76 -6.90 4.21
C LEU A 90 -2.03 -6.09 5.28
N ASP A 91 -2.14 -6.54 6.52
CA ASP A 91 -1.54 -5.91 7.70
C ASP A 91 -0.18 -6.58 8.02
N PRO A 92 0.94 -5.82 7.96
CA PRO A 92 2.28 -6.35 8.18
C PRO A 92 2.67 -6.48 9.66
N HIS A 93 1.80 -6.15 10.62
CA HIS A 93 2.13 -6.17 12.05
C HIS A 93 2.00 -7.55 12.70
N TYR A 94 1.67 -8.59 11.92
CA TYR A 94 1.64 -9.97 12.43
C TYR A 94 3.02 -10.37 12.97
N TRP A 95 3.04 -10.89 14.20
CA TRP A 95 4.24 -11.46 14.81
C TRP A 95 4.05 -12.96 15.04
N GLY A 96 4.87 -13.77 14.36
CA GLY A 96 4.84 -15.22 14.47
C GLY A 96 5.13 -15.91 13.14
N THR A 97 4.79 -17.20 13.06
CA THR A 97 4.85 -17.98 11.82
C THR A 97 3.45 -18.50 11.52
N PRO A 98 2.77 -18.01 10.47
CA PRO A 98 1.41 -18.44 10.17
C PRO A 98 1.42 -19.89 9.69
N LYS A 99 0.49 -20.71 10.16
CA LYS A 99 0.36 -22.12 9.75
C LYS A 99 -0.34 -22.25 8.40
N SER A 100 -1.21 -21.30 8.07
CA SER A 100 -1.92 -21.25 6.79
C SER A 100 -2.44 -19.84 6.49
N PRO A 101 -2.78 -19.55 5.22
CA PRO A 101 -3.49 -18.32 4.86
C PRO A 101 -4.81 -18.13 5.61
N SER A 102 -5.52 -19.23 5.89
CA SER A 102 -6.81 -19.19 6.61
C SER A 102 -6.67 -18.70 8.04
N GLU A 103 -5.54 -18.97 8.71
CA GLU A 103 -5.25 -18.40 10.03
C GLU A 103 -5.13 -16.88 9.98
N LEU A 104 -4.42 -16.36 8.97
CA LEU A 104 -4.27 -14.92 8.77
C LEU A 104 -5.61 -14.25 8.44
N GLN A 105 -6.43 -14.89 7.61
CA GLN A 105 -7.77 -14.41 7.27
C GLN A 105 -8.70 -14.42 8.49
N ALA A 106 -8.75 -15.53 9.23
CA ALA A 106 -9.61 -15.66 10.41
C ALA A 106 -9.25 -14.67 11.52
N ALA A 107 -7.97 -14.32 11.65
CA ALA A 107 -7.49 -13.32 12.60
C ALA A 107 -7.50 -11.87 12.07
N GLY A 108 -7.92 -11.64 10.82
CA GLY A 108 -8.07 -10.30 10.24
C GLY A 108 -6.78 -9.65 9.73
N TRP A 109 -5.67 -10.38 9.63
CA TRP A 109 -4.40 -9.89 9.06
C TRP A 109 -4.49 -9.68 7.55
N VAL A 110 -5.37 -10.44 6.88
CA VAL A 110 -5.71 -10.24 5.48
C VAL A 110 -7.23 -10.29 5.34
N GLY A 111 -7.84 -9.21 4.87
CA GLY A 111 -9.29 -9.18 4.74
C GLY A 111 -9.85 -7.91 4.12
N TRP A 112 -11.09 -8.00 3.67
CA TRP A 112 -11.85 -6.85 3.21
C TRP A 112 -12.26 -5.99 4.40
N GLN A 113 -11.97 -4.70 4.32
CA GLN A 113 -12.37 -3.70 5.29
C GLN A 113 -13.11 -2.58 4.57
N GLU A 114 -14.15 -2.05 5.20
CA GLU A 114 -14.79 -0.83 4.73
C GLU A 114 -13.76 0.31 4.75
N VAL A 115 -13.78 1.17 3.73
CA VAL A 115 -12.82 2.28 3.60
C VAL A 115 -12.84 3.18 4.83
N SER A 116 -14.02 3.44 5.42
CA SER A 116 -14.17 4.25 6.63
C SER A 116 -13.50 3.62 7.87
N ALA A 117 -13.42 2.29 7.92
CA ALA A 117 -12.76 1.55 9.00
C ALA A 117 -11.24 1.44 8.79
N ALA A 118 -10.79 1.36 7.54
CA ALA A 118 -9.38 1.20 7.18
C ALA A 118 -8.56 2.51 7.19
N PHE A 119 -9.23 3.66 7.14
CA PHE A 119 -8.59 4.99 7.03
C PHE A 119 -9.18 5.98 8.03
N ASP A 120 -8.34 6.50 8.93
CA ASP A 120 -8.72 7.52 9.91
C ASP A 120 -8.88 8.88 9.20
N PRO A 121 -10.07 9.52 9.28
CA PRO A 121 -10.29 10.84 8.67
C PRO A 121 -9.40 11.94 9.27
N LYS A 122 -8.78 11.74 10.43
CA LYS A 122 -7.83 12.69 11.04
C LYS A 122 -6.40 12.53 10.52
N SER A 123 -6.11 11.43 9.82
CA SER A 123 -4.80 11.15 9.22
C SER A 123 -4.75 11.58 7.75
N PHE A 124 -3.57 11.96 7.28
CA PHE A 124 -3.29 11.93 5.84
C PHE A 124 -2.64 10.60 5.51
N TYR A 125 -2.73 10.20 4.24
CA TYR A 125 -2.13 8.98 3.75
C TYR A 125 -1.27 9.25 2.54
N ASN A 126 -0.10 8.61 2.47
CA ASN A 126 0.63 8.46 1.24
C ASN A 126 0.43 7.03 0.75
N LEU A 127 0.21 6.90 -0.56
CA LEU A 127 0.11 5.64 -1.27
C LEU A 127 1.34 5.51 -2.18
N CYS A 128 1.92 4.31 -2.27
CA CYS A 128 2.89 3.95 -3.28
C CYS A 128 2.30 2.84 -4.15
N LEU A 129 1.80 3.23 -5.32
CA LEU A 129 1.16 2.35 -6.29
C LEU A 129 2.25 1.64 -7.09
N THR A 130 2.30 0.31 -7.04
CA THR A 130 3.31 -0.46 -7.77
C THR A 130 2.81 -0.93 -9.13
N SER A 131 3.60 -0.75 -10.18
CA SER A 131 3.34 -1.31 -11.51
C SER A 131 4.59 -1.96 -12.06
N LEU A 132 4.44 -2.92 -12.98
CA LEU A 132 5.61 -3.48 -13.68
C LEU A 132 6.45 -2.34 -14.28
N SER A 133 7.77 -2.41 -14.10
CA SER A 133 8.65 -1.44 -14.73
C SER A 133 8.70 -1.70 -16.25
N SER A 134 9.01 -0.68 -17.06
CA SER A 134 9.11 -0.82 -18.52
C SER A 134 10.11 -1.91 -18.93
N GLN A 135 11.19 -2.10 -18.15
CA GLN A 135 12.17 -3.18 -18.37
C GLN A 135 11.61 -4.58 -18.06
N GLN A 136 10.68 -4.69 -17.11
CA GLN A 136 10.01 -5.95 -16.79
C GLN A 136 8.89 -6.26 -17.78
N GLN A 137 8.14 -5.25 -18.25
CA GLN A 137 7.13 -5.42 -19.30
C GLN A 137 7.71 -5.95 -20.61
N GLN A 138 8.91 -5.49 -20.99
CA GLN A 138 9.62 -6.00 -22.17
C GLN A 138 9.93 -7.50 -22.07
N ARG A 139 10.37 -7.97 -20.89
CA ARG A 139 10.74 -9.38 -20.66
C ARG A 139 9.56 -10.35 -20.59
N THR A 140 8.36 -9.86 -20.29
CA THR A 140 7.13 -10.69 -20.27
C THR A 140 6.48 -10.86 -21.64
N LEU A 141 6.90 -10.07 -22.63
CA LEU A 141 6.39 -10.11 -23.99
C LEU A 141 7.26 -10.94 -24.95
N ASP A 142 8.43 -11.40 -24.48
CA ASP A 142 9.36 -12.33 -25.15
C ASP A 142 9.13 -13.76 -24.65
#